data_AF-A0A0V0REH5-F1
#
_entry.id   AF-A0A0V0REH5-F1
#
_cell.length_a   1.000
_cell.length_b   1.000
_cell.length_c   1.000
_cell.angle_alpha   90.00
_cell.angle_beta   90.00
_cell.angle_gamma   90.00
#
_symmetry.space_group_name_H-M   'P 1'
#
loop_
_entity.id
_entity.type
_entity.pdbx_description
1 polymer ?
#
loop_
_entity_poly.entity_id
_entity_poly.type
_entity_poly.pdbx_seq_one_letter_code
_entity_poly.pdbx_strand_id
1 'polypeptide(L)'
;MDRNDIILLNHIIKIIKLLTNEFSYLPLIPYRFIVYKAPAQNAGKALIAGAGAAAWQNIADLTRGAGHAVVKSLEHVNAANPENKFIAYNNIPPDVPKIKTKSNSKGVLMMNPRVADEASWIVHTVPGFPTALRVYAFPPAEIQKGHLFICLTVKESEIDAIAMTLRIATPLLYHNDIPENEINSRPNLQKLAEGRSRFMPPLTVAQEISTAGPGGLKVAIYSKSEKSRYDIYRRVLVKKLKTSIKVWTTRDKTLKSDCRILNRNIKLVASPIAVNGHASSLESDVSHWLISEPGNKFCAVDKPYHKSQTKEPAMAVCIDDATIFGHFNVIGQNQVLFLFKAIDEHLKSNKRTGSDSVSSMLQPFSVVSEIAKKPIADIYRRVLVKKLKTSIKVWTTRDKTLKSDCRILNRNIKLVTSPIAVDNQASSLESDVSQWLISDPGNKFCVIDKPYHKSQTKEPAMAVCIDDATIFGHFNRIGQNVENCA
;
A
#
# COMPACT_ATOMS: atom_id res chain seq x y z
N MET A 1 27.86 30.28 23.38
CA MET A 1 27.14 30.13 22.11
C MET A 1 27.53 31.29 21.24
N ASP A 2 28.22 31.00 20.15
CA ASP A 2 28.69 32.02 19.21
C ASP A 2 27.49 32.61 18.44
N ARG A 3 27.64 33.81 17.88
CA ARG A 3 26.59 34.51 17.12
C ARG A 3 26.10 33.65 15.94
N ASN A 4 26.97 32.80 15.38
CA ASN A 4 26.62 31.82 14.35
C ASN A 4 25.78 30.65 14.88
N ASP A 5 25.98 30.20 16.13
CA ASP A 5 25.16 29.17 16.76
C ASP A 5 23.74 29.67 17.02
N ILE A 6 23.58 30.94 17.39
CA ILE A 6 22.28 31.58 17.58
C ILE A 6 21.54 31.75 16.25
N ILE A 7 22.25 32.07 15.16
CA ILE A 7 21.67 32.15 13.81
C ILE A 7 21.24 30.76 13.33
N LEU A 8 22.07 29.74 13.55
CA LEU A 8 21.75 28.36 13.20
C LEU A 8 20.57 27.82 14.04
N LEU A 9 20.54 28.09 15.35
CA LEU A 9 19.45 27.73 16.23
C LEU A 9 18.16 28.47 15.85
N ASN A 10 18.23 29.76 15.49
CA ASN A 10 17.08 30.51 14.99
C ASN A 10 16.62 29.99 13.62
N HIS A 11 17.52 29.60 12.72
CA HIS A 11 17.17 28.96 11.45
C HIS A 11 16.54 27.59 11.65
N ILE A 12 17.07 26.78 12.56
CA ILE A 12 16.51 25.47 12.93
C ILE A 12 15.16 25.66 13.62
N ILE A 13 14.98 26.64 14.50
CA ILE A 13 13.68 26.98 15.10
C ILE A 13 12.71 27.50 14.04
N LYS A 14 13.17 28.26 13.03
CA LYS A 14 12.34 28.74 11.92
C LYS A 14 11.93 27.59 10.99
N ILE A 15 12.83 26.64 10.72
CA ILE A 15 12.58 25.43 9.93
C ILE A 15 11.69 24.46 10.70
N ILE A 16 11.91 24.24 12.00
CA ILE A 16 11.03 23.46 12.86
C ILE A 16 9.66 24.12 12.95
N LYS A 17 9.59 25.45 13.14
CA LYS A 17 8.32 26.21 13.08
C LYS A 17 7.65 26.11 11.72
N LEU A 18 8.38 26.13 10.60
CA LEU A 18 7.84 25.90 9.26
C LEU A 18 7.30 24.47 9.10
N LEU A 19 8.01 23.47 9.60
CA LEU A 19 7.62 22.05 9.56
C LEU A 19 6.46 21.71 10.52
N THR A 20 6.31 22.42 11.65
CA THR A 20 5.15 22.27 12.56
C THR A 20 3.98 23.19 12.22
N ASN A 21 4.21 24.29 11.48
CA ASN A 21 3.15 25.23 11.09
C ASN A 21 2.44 24.88 9.77
N GLU A 22 2.97 23.95 8.95
CA GLU A 22 2.28 23.51 7.73
C GLU A 22 0.91 22.86 7.99
N PHE A 23 0.59 22.46 9.23
CA PHE A 23 -0.74 21.93 9.59
C PHE A 23 -1.53 22.81 10.58
N SER A 24 -0.93 23.87 11.12
CA SER A 24 -1.49 24.59 12.28
C SER A 24 -2.16 25.93 11.92
N TYR A 25 -1.83 26.53 10.77
CA TYR A 25 -2.33 27.86 10.38
C TYR A 25 -2.57 28.00 8.87
N LEU A 26 -3.34 27.09 8.29
CA LEU A 26 -3.84 27.25 6.94
C LEU A 26 -5.31 27.70 6.98
N PRO A 27 -5.64 28.95 6.60
CA PRO A 27 -7.02 29.31 6.30
C PRO A 27 -7.46 28.43 5.12
N LEU A 28 -8.46 27.57 5.34
CA LEU A 28 -9.20 26.80 4.32
C LEU A 28 -8.35 26.36 3.09
N ILE A 29 -7.23 25.66 3.29
CA ILE A 29 -6.66 24.90 2.17
C ILE A 29 -7.66 23.79 1.83
N PRO A 30 -8.03 23.60 0.55
CA PRO A 30 -8.79 22.43 0.14
C PRO A 30 -8.00 21.18 0.52
N TYR A 31 -8.48 20.48 1.55
CA TYR A 31 -7.98 19.21 2.06
C TYR A 31 -8.13 18.13 0.99
N ARG A 32 -7.13 18.02 0.11
CA ARG A 32 -7.01 16.98 -0.91
C ARG A 32 -5.77 16.17 -0.61
N PHE A 33 -5.89 15.16 0.23
CA PHE A 33 -4.75 14.37 0.66
C PHE A 33 -5.10 12.90 0.90
N ILE A 34 -4.06 12.07 0.84
CA ILE A 34 -4.10 10.66 1.21
C ILE A 34 -3.16 10.46 2.39
N VAL A 35 -3.64 9.82 3.46
CA VAL A 35 -2.78 9.40 4.57
C VAL A 35 -2.66 7.88 4.56
N TYR A 36 -1.43 7.39 4.68
CA TYR A 36 -1.13 5.99 4.89
C TYR A 36 -0.44 5.82 6.25
N LYS A 37 -1.06 5.07 7.15
CA LYS A 37 -0.48 4.63 8.42
C LYS A 37 0.03 3.20 8.23
N ALA A 38 1.32 2.96 8.41
CA ALA A 38 1.86 1.60 8.36
C ALA A 38 1.49 0.80 9.64
N PRO A 39 1.53 -0.54 9.59
CA PRO A 39 1.34 -1.38 10.78
C PRO A 39 2.37 -1.07 11.87
N ALA A 40 1.94 -1.15 13.14
CA ALA A 40 2.76 -0.86 14.33
C ALA A 40 3.41 0.53 14.35
N GLN A 41 2.95 1.45 13.50
CA GLN A 41 3.34 2.86 13.51
C GLN A 41 2.19 3.72 14.05
N ASN A 42 2.52 4.61 14.97
CA ASN A 42 1.61 5.64 15.44
C ASN A 42 1.56 6.82 14.46
N ALA A 43 2.70 7.18 13.87
CA ALA A 43 2.79 8.19 12.83
C ALA A 43 2.33 7.64 11.47
N GLY A 44 1.79 8.52 10.64
CA GLY A 44 1.47 8.22 9.26
C GLY A 44 2.36 8.96 8.27
N LYS A 45 2.09 8.74 6.99
CA LYS A 45 2.64 9.51 5.88
C LYS A 45 1.49 10.13 5.09
N ALA A 46 1.60 11.40 4.72
CA ALA A 46 0.62 12.10 3.89
C ALA A 46 1.17 12.36 2.48
N LEU A 47 0.30 12.24 1.48
CA LEU A 47 0.46 12.80 0.14
C LEU A 47 -0.60 13.87 -0.06
N ILE A 48 -0.16 15.08 -0.36
CA ILE A 48 -1.06 16.21 -0.66
C ILE A 48 -1.15 16.35 -2.17
N ALA A 49 -2.36 16.49 -2.69
CA ALA A 49 -2.61 16.58 -4.12
C ALA A 49 -2.69 18.05 -4.60
N GLY A 50 -2.12 18.34 -5.77
CA GLY A 50 -2.08 19.68 -6.36
C GLY A 50 -0.81 19.96 -7.17
N ALA A 51 -0.65 21.21 -7.63
CA ALA A 51 0.55 21.65 -8.32
C ALA A 51 1.77 21.57 -7.37
N GLY A 52 2.58 20.53 -7.54
CA GLY A 52 3.71 20.24 -6.65
C GLY A 52 3.45 19.17 -5.59
N ALA A 53 2.49 18.26 -5.80
CA ALA A 53 2.29 17.08 -4.95
C ALA A 53 3.64 16.45 -4.57
N ALA A 54 4.03 16.66 -3.31
CA ALA A 54 5.36 16.42 -2.82
C ALA A 54 5.55 14.94 -2.45
N ALA A 55 6.82 14.55 -2.25
CA ALA A 55 7.17 13.30 -1.62
C ALA A 55 6.36 13.07 -0.33
N TRP A 56 6.15 11.79 0.04
CA TRP A 56 5.50 11.40 1.28
C TRP A 56 5.97 12.24 2.48
N GLN A 57 5.08 13.06 3.03
CA GLN A 57 5.35 13.89 4.19
C GLN A 57 5.09 13.11 5.48
N ASN A 58 5.93 13.29 6.48
CA ASN A 58 5.66 12.75 7.82
C ASN A 58 4.48 13.52 8.43
N ILE A 59 3.50 12.80 8.94
CA ILE A 59 2.50 13.39 9.84
C ILE A 59 2.77 12.95 11.26
N ALA A 60 2.40 13.81 12.21
CA ALA A 60 2.50 13.50 13.63
C ALA A 60 1.69 12.23 13.99
N ASP A 61 1.96 11.73 15.19
CA ASP A 61 1.26 10.59 15.80
C ASP A 61 -0.27 10.76 15.70
N LEU A 62 -0.92 9.82 15.01
CA LEU A 62 -2.37 9.78 14.76
C LEU A 62 -3.18 9.52 16.03
N THR A 63 -2.56 9.18 17.16
CA THR A 63 -3.24 9.05 18.45
C THR A 63 -3.42 10.40 19.15
N ARG A 64 -2.75 11.46 18.69
CA ARG A 64 -2.84 12.79 19.29
C ARG A 64 -4.11 13.51 18.85
N GLY A 65 -4.75 14.25 19.76
CA GLY A 65 -5.94 15.05 19.47
C GLY A 65 -5.70 16.32 18.65
N ALA A 66 -4.45 16.59 18.21
CA ALA A 66 -4.10 17.79 17.44
C ALA A 66 -2.78 17.59 16.68
N GLY A 67 -2.52 18.46 15.69
CA GLY A 67 -1.21 18.57 15.03
C GLY A 67 -1.00 17.63 13.84
N HIS A 68 -2.07 17.06 13.26
CA HIS A 68 -1.99 16.28 12.02
C HIS A 68 -3.24 16.44 11.15
N ALA A 69 -3.10 16.12 9.86
CA ALA A 69 -4.13 16.30 8.84
C ALA A 69 -5.48 15.63 9.20
N VAL A 70 -5.43 14.37 9.68
CA VAL A 70 -6.65 13.58 9.95
C VAL A 70 -7.52 14.20 11.04
N VAL A 71 -6.95 14.61 12.18
CA VAL A 71 -7.75 15.20 13.27
C VAL A 71 -8.27 16.59 12.89
N LYS A 72 -7.48 17.36 12.14
CA LYS A 72 -7.88 18.67 11.65
C LYS A 72 -9.09 18.58 10.72
N SER A 73 -9.07 17.63 9.77
CA SER A 73 -10.23 17.39 8.88
C SER A 73 -11.46 16.83 9.59
N LEU A 74 -11.34 16.41 10.84
CA LEU A 74 -12.44 15.87 11.66
C LEU A 74 -12.81 16.80 12.82
N GLU A 75 -12.30 18.02 12.88
CA GLU A 75 -12.49 18.90 14.04
C GLU A 75 -13.98 19.14 14.36
N HIS A 76 -14.81 19.27 13.33
CA HIS A 76 -16.26 19.43 13.45
C HIS A 76 -17.03 18.11 13.61
N VAL A 77 -16.35 16.97 13.47
CA VAL A 77 -16.88 15.65 13.79
C VAL A 77 -16.61 15.32 15.26
N ASN A 78 -15.47 15.76 15.79
CA ASN A 78 -15.04 15.48 17.17
C ASN A 78 -15.66 16.42 18.21
N ALA A 79 -16.20 17.56 17.78
CA ALA A 79 -16.89 18.51 18.65
C ALA A 79 -18.07 19.12 17.92
N ALA A 80 -19.16 19.39 18.65
CA ALA A 80 -20.33 20.04 18.09
C ALA A 80 -19.96 21.40 17.50
N ASN A 81 -20.35 21.63 16.25
CA ASN A 81 -20.19 22.90 15.57
C ASN A 81 -21.55 23.31 14.95
N PRO A 82 -22.00 24.57 15.14
CA PRO A 82 -23.29 25.02 14.64
C PRO A 82 -23.33 25.18 13.11
N GLU A 83 -22.18 25.31 12.48
CA GLU A 83 -22.02 25.60 11.05
C GLU A 83 -21.71 24.34 10.24
N ASN A 84 -21.13 23.30 10.83
CA ASN A 84 -20.78 22.08 10.11
C ASN A 84 -21.69 20.91 10.48
N LYS A 85 -22.19 20.23 9.43
CA LYS A 85 -23.16 19.13 9.48
C LYS A 85 -22.65 17.94 8.70
N PHE A 86 -22.94 16.73 9.18
CA PHE A 86 -22.31 15.54 8.63
C PHE A 86 -23.13 14.26 8.77
N ILE A 87 -22.85 13.35 7.83
CA ILE A 87 -23.21 11.94 7.91
C ILE A 87 -21.93 11.15 8.16
N ALA A 88 -21.95 10.30 9.19
CA ALA A 88 -20.86 9.37 9.46
C ALA A 88 -21.32 7.93 9.27
N TYR A 89 -20.48 7.14 8.61
CA TYR A 89 -20.78 5.76 8.26
C TYR A 89 -19.59 4.84 8.49
N ASN A 90 -19.85 3.66 9.05
CA ASN A 90 -18.82 2.66 9.34
C ASN A 90 -19.49 1.30 9.58
N ASN A 91 -18.93 0.22 9.04
CA ASN A 91 -19.45 -1.12 9.28
C ASN A 91 -19.16 -1.67 10.67
N ILE A 92 -18.21 -1.07 11.38
CA ILE A 92 -17.93 -1.29 12.80
C ILE A 92 -17.91 0.11 13.43
N PRO A 93 -19.07 0.71 13.71
CA PRO A 93 -19.13 2.04 14.29
C PRO A 93 -18.59 2.04 15.73
N PRO A 94 -18.05 3.17 16.22
CA PRO A 94 -17.62 3.29 17.61
C PRO A 94 -18.80 3.06 18.56
N ASP A 95 -18.52 2.50 19.73
CA ASP A 95 -19.46 2.34 20.85
C ASP A 95 -20.74 1.52 20.55
N VAL A 96 -20.86 0.89 19.37
CA VAL A 96 -22.01 0.03 19.03
C VAL A 96 -21.55 -1.40 18.75
N PRO A 97 -21.73 -2.33 19.71
CA PRO A 97 -21.30 -3.70 19.53
C PRO A 97 -22.22 -4.48 18.57
N LYS A 98 -21.62 -5.40 17.80
CA LYS A 98 -22.31 -6.53 17.14
C LYS A 98 -23.30 -6.19 16.00
N ILE A 99 -23.18 -5.04 15.33
CA ILE A 99 -23.97 -4.81 14.11
C ILE A 99 -23.41 -5.65 12.95
N LYS A 100 -24.28 -6.44 12.31
CA LYS A 100 -23.95 -7.19 11.09
C LYS A 100 -24.37 -6.39 9.88
N THR A 101 -23.41 -5.84 9.15
CA THR A 101 -23.62 -5.29 7.81
C THR A 101 -22.74 -6.01 6.80
N LYS A 102 -23.20 -6.03 5.54
CA LYS A 102 -22.41 -6.57 4.42
C LYS A 102 -21.54 -5.52 3.76
N SER A 103 -21.76 -4.23 4.02
CA SER A 103 -20.89 -3.17 3.50
C SER A 103 -19.62 -3.08 4.36
N ASN A 104 -18.50 -2.72 3.73
CA ASN A 104 -17.25 -2.41 4.43
C ASN A 104 -16.91 -0.92 4.38
N SER A 105 -17.74 -0.12 3.70
CA SER A 105 -17.53 1.31 3.50
C SER A 105 -17.50 2.05 4.83
N LYS A 106 -16.51 2.93 4.99
CA LYS A 106 -16.35 3.81 6.16
C LYS A 106 -15.94 5.21 5.72
N GLY A 107 -16.42 6.21 6.42
CA GLY A 107 -16.16 7.59 6.09
C GLY A 107 -17.09 8.59 6.75
N VAL A 108 -16.88 9.85 6.40
CA VAL A 108 -17.67 10.99 6.84
C VAL A 108 -17.90 11.92 5.65
N LEU A 109 -19.14 12.30 5.42
CA LEU A 109 -19.53 13.34 4.46
C LEU A 109 -20.00 14.57 5.24
N MET A 110 -19.29 15.67 5.11
CA MET A 110 -19.48 16.92 5.86
C MET A 110 -19.86 18.05 4.89
N MET A 111 -20.66 18.99 5.37
CA MET A 111 -21.04 20.21 4.68
C MET A 111 -21.27 21.35 5.67
N ASN A 112 -21.01 22.58 5.25
CA ASN A 112 -21.53 23.77 5.89
C ASN A 112 -22.74 24.29 5.08
N PRO A 113 -23.98 24.17 5.58
CA PRO A 113 -25.16 24.61 4.85
C PRO A 113 -25.28 26.14 4.75
N ARG A 114 -24.41 26.91 5.42
CA ARG A 114 -24.43 28.38 5.39
C ARG A 114 -23.48 28.97 4.36
N VAL A 115 -22.52 28.19 3.86
CA VAL A 115 -21.44 28.65 2.99
C VAL A 115 -21.39 27.78 1.75
N ALA A 116 -21.54 28.41 0.59
CA ALA A 116 -21.48 27.72 -0.69
C ALA A 116 -20.11 27.05 -0.88
N ASP A 117 -20.13 25.83 -1.43
CA ASP A 117 -18.94 25.04 -1.77
C ASP A 117 -18.01 24.69 -0.58
N GLU A 118 -18.53 24.73 0.64
CA GLU A 118 -17.84 24.23 1.83
C GLU A 118 -18.32 22.83 2.21
N ALA A 119 -17.81 21.83 1.51
CA ALA A 119 -18.07 20.42 1.80
C ALA A 119 -16.81 19.58 1.74
N SER A 120 -16.79 18.48 2.50
CA SER A 120 -15.67 17.55 2.49
C SER A 120 -16.12 16.11 2.67
N TRP A 121 -15.37 15.20 2.07
CA TRP A 121 -15.63 13.78 2.12
C TRP A 121 -14.35 13.04 2.51
N ILE A 122 -14.47 12.26 3.59
CA ILE A 122 -13.40 11.42 4.11
C ILE A 122 -13.78 9.96 3.89
N VAL A 123 -12.88 9.19 3.30
CA VAL A 123 -12.98 7.74 3.18
C VAL A 123 -11.82 7.11 3.93
N HIS A 124 -12.08 6.11 4.76
CA HIS A 124 -11.03 5.46 5.55
C HIS A 124 -11.28 3.96 5.74
N THR A 125 -10.29 3.32 6.35
CA THR A 125 -10.28 1.86 6.60
C THR A 125 -10.45 1.49 8.07
N VAL A 126 -10.34 2.46 8.99
CA VAL A 126 -10.32 2.27 10.44
C VAL A 126 -11.70 1.87 11.01
N PRO A 127 -11.87 0.67 11.59
CA PRO A 127 -13.06 0.32 12.36
C PRO A 127 -13.08 1.06 13.71
N GLY A 128 -14.27 1.33 14.24
CA GLY A 128 -14.47 2.04 15.51
C GLY A 128 -14.14 3.54 15.44
N PHE A 129 -14.19 4.14 14.24
CA PHE A 129 -13.73 5.50 13.99
C PHE A 129 -14.58 6.23 12.93
N PRO A 130 -14.65 7.56 12.93
CA PRO A 130 -14.38 8.44 14.09
C PRO A 130 -15.52 8.37 15.11
N THR A 131 -15.31 8.90 16.31
CA THR A 131 -16.38 9.07 17.31
C THR A 131 -17.14 10.37 17.03
N ALA A 132 -18.42 10.26 16.64
CA ALA A 132 -19.24 11.43 16.34
C ALA A 132 -19.55 12.25 17.61
N LEU A 133 -19.32 13.56 17.52
CA LEU A 133 -19.55 14.57 18.57
C LEU A 133 -18.83 14.26 19.89
N ARG A 134 -17.67 13.59 19.82
CA ARG A 134 -16.84 13.25 20.97
C ARG A 134 -15.38 13.50 20.67
N VAL A 135 -14.61 13.75 21.74
CA VAL A 135 -13.17 13.97 21.67
C VAL A 135 -12.50 12.92 20.79
N TYR A 136 -11.62 13.41 19.92
CA TYR A 136 -10.87 12.57 19.00
C TYR A 136 -10.15 11.43 19.74
N ALA A 137 -10.37 10.21 19.28
CA ALA A 137 -9.63 9.05 19.72
C ALA A 137 -9.37 8.10 18.55
N PHE A 138 -8.10 7.78 18.34
CA PHE A 138 -7.72 6.71 17.40
C PHE A 138 -7.85 5.35 18.11
N PRO A 139 -8.56 4.36 17.54
CA PRO A 139 -8.76 3.07 18.20
C PRO A 139 -7.44 2.35 18.51
N PRO A 140 -7.14 2.00 19.77
CA PRO A 140 -5.87 1.37 20.14
C PRO A 140 -5.60 0.05 19.41
N ALA A 141 -6.64 -0.76 19.16
CA ALA A 141 -6.55 -2.02 18.44
C ALA A 141 -6.09 -1.88 16.97
N GLU A 142 -6.22 -0.68 16.41
CA GLU A 142 -5.93 -0.37 15.02
C GLU A 142 -4.52 0.23 14.84
N ILE A 143 -3.79 0.47 15.94
CA ILE A 143 -2.37 0.88 15.90
C ILE A 143 -1.50 -0.21 15.26
N GLN A 144 -1.79 -1.48 15.55
CA GLN A 144 -1.03 -2.61 15.03
C GLN A 144 -1.30 -2.89 13.54
N LYS A 145 -2.23 -2.18 12.91
CA LYS A 145 -2.64 -2.41 11.52
C LYS A 145 -2.33 -1.23 10.60
N GLY A 146 -2.15 -1.54 9.32
CA GLY A 146 -2.01 -0.57 8.25
C GLY A 146 -3.35 0.00 7.84
N HIS A 147 -3.44 1.33 7.72
CA HIS A 147 -4.67 2.05 7.40
C HIS A 147 -4.45 3.14 6.35
N LEU A 148 -5.45 3.30 5.49
CA LEU A 148 -5.53 4.35 4.49
C LEU A 148 -6.68 5.33 4.83
N PHE A 149 -6.44 6.60 4.57
CA PHE A 149 -7.42 7.69 4.56
C PHE A 149 -7.32 8.47 3.24
N ILE A 150 -8.46 8.89 2.71
CA ILE A 150 -8.58 9.86 1.64
C ILE A 150 -9.44 11.00 2.17
N CYS A 151 -8.96 12.23 2.10
CA CYS A 151 -9.73 13.43 2.41
C CYS A 151 -9.83 14.28 1.15
N LEU A 152 -11.05 14.67 0.79
CA LEU A 152 -11.38 15.45 -0.39
C LEU A 152 -12.26 16.63 0.03
N THR A 153 -11.85 17.86 -0.29
CA THR A 153 -12.78 18.99 -0.34
C THR A 153 -13.59 18.91 -1.62
N VAL A 154 -14.90 18.87 -1.51
CA VAL A 154 -15.82 18.67 -2.63
C VAL A 154 -16.73 19.87 -2.75
N LYS A 155 -17.20 20.17 -3.97
CA LYS A 155 -18.23 21.19 -4.16
C LYS A 155 -19.54 20.69 -3.60
N GLU A 156 -20.40 21.61 -3.18
CA GLU A 156 -21.69 21.25 -2.60
C GLU A 156 -22.59 20.57 -3.65
N SER A 157 -22.43 20.91 -4.92
CA SER A 157 -23.11 20.27 -6.05
C SER A 157 -22.79 18.77 -6.21
N GLU A 158 -21.65 18.31 -5.70
CA GLU A 158 -21.18 16.92 -5.85
C GLU A 158 -21.74 15.98 -4.77
N ILE A 159 -22.35 16.53 -3.71
CA ILE A 159 -22.85 15.78 -2.56
C ILE A 159 -23.91 14.76 -2.98
N ASP A 160 -24.82 15.11 -3.88
CA ASP A 160 -25.88 14.18 -4.31
C ASP A 160 -25.32 13.02 -5.17
N ALA A 161 -24.26 13.27 -5.95
CA ALA A 161 -23.56 12.24 -6.70
C ALA A 161 -22.81 11.27 -5.76
N ILE A 162 -22.15 11.79 -4.72
CA ILE A 162 -21.54 10.97 -3.66
C ILE A 162 -22.63 10.15 -2.96
N ALA A 163 -23.73 10.77 -2.54
CA ALA A 163 -24.83 10.10 -1.87
C ALA A 163 -25.45 8.98 -2.73
N MET A 164 -25.55 9.18 -4.05
CA MET A 164 -26.00 8.14 -4.97
C MET A 164 -25.11 6.89 -4.88
N THR A 165 -23.78 7.07 -4.87
CA THR A 165 -22.82 5.96 -4.79
C THR A 165 -22.85 5.26 -3.44
N LEU A 166 -22.88 6.02 -2.34
CA LEU A 166 -23.03 5.49 -0.99
C LEU A 166 -24.31 4.67 -0.85
N ARG A 167 -25.44 5.14 -1.40
CA ARG A 167 -26.69 4.39 -1.39
C ARG A 167 -26.57 3.02 -2.07
N ILE A 168 -25.77 2.87 -3.12
CA ILE A 168 -25.51 1.57 -3.76
C ILE A 168 -24.63 0.68 -2.86
N ALA A 169 -23.63 1.28 -2.21
CA ALA A 169 -22.71 0.61 -1.32
C ALA A 169 -23.35 0.22 0.03
N THR A 170 -24.55 0.73 0.30
CA THR A 170 -25.38 0.46 1.50
C THR A 170 -24.56 0.47 2.80
N PRO A 171 -23.81 1.56 3.09
CA PRO A 171 -23.03 1.65 4.31
C PRO A 171 -23.96 1.74 5.51
N LEU A 172 -23.43 1.37 6.68
CA LEU A 172 -24.12 1.58 7.94
C LEU A 172 -23.88 3.01 8.41
N LEU A 173 -24.92 3.85 8.35
CA LEU A 173 -24.90 5.20 8.93
C LEU A 173 -25.09 5.09 10.45
N TYR A 174 -24.24 5.76 11.23
CA TYR A 174 -24.34 5.78 12.69
C TYR A 174 -24.49 7.20 13.26
N HIS A 175 -24.33 8.23 12.42
CA HIS A 175 -24.63 9.61 12.76
C HIS A 175 -25.12 10.36 11.52
N ASN A 176 -26.10 11.23 11.71
CA ASN A 176 -26.58 12.17 10.71
C ASN A 176 -27.20 13.39 11.41
N ASP A 177 -26.62 14.57 11.24
CA ASP A 177 -27.19 15.82 11.72
C ASP A 177 -27.44 16.83 10.59
N ILE A 178 -27.40 16.38 9.33
CA ILE A 178 -27.69 17.23 8.17
C ILE A 178 -29.15 17.72 8.25
N PRO A 179 -29.39 19.05 8.17
CA PRO A 179 -30.74 19.62 8.23
C PRO A 179 -31.69 19.07 7.17
N GLU A 180 -32.98 18.95 7.52
CA GLU A 180 -33.98 18.37 6.62
C GLU A 180 -34.11 19.13 5.28
N ASN A 181 -33.94 20.46 5.27
CA ASN A 181 -33.95 21.24 4.03
C ASN A 181 -32.83 20.82 3.08
N GLU A 182 -31.62 20.57 3.60
CA GLU A 182 -30.49 20.05 2.81
C GLU A 182 -30.73 18.63 2.34
N ILE A 183 -31.29 17.77 3.19
CA ILE A 183 -31.65 16.40 2.84
C ILE A 183 -32.72 16.40 1.73
N ASN A 184 -33.78 17.18 1.87
CA ASN A 184 -34.93 17.20 0.96
C ASN A 184 -34.61 17.87 -0.38
N SER A 185 -33.64 18.79 -0.43
CA SER A 185 -33.16 19.37 -1.68
C SER A 185 -32.33 18.39 -2.54
N ARG A 186 -31.90 17.26 -1.96
CA ARG A 186 -30.95 16.30 -2.55
C ARG A 186 -31.54 14.89 -2.58
N PRO A 187 -32.15 14.45 -3.70
CA PRO A 187 -32.93 13.22 -3.75
C PRO A 187 -32.16 11.94 -3.39
N ASN A 188 -30.86 11.85 -3.69
CA ASN A 188 -30.06 10.68 -3.32
C ASN A 188 -29.59 10.76 -1.87
N LEU A 189 -29.32 11.96 -1.36
CA LEU A 189 -29.03 12.19 0.05
C LEU A 189 -30.22 11.83 0.94
N GLN A 190 -31.43 12.25 0.56
CA GLN A 190 -32.69 11.86 1.20
C GLN A 190 -32.82 10.34 1.29
N LYS A 191 -32.68 9.65 0.15
CA LYS A 191 -32.80 8.17 0.12
C LYS A 191 -31.72 7.46 0.92
N LEU A 192 -30.52 8.04 1.01
CA LEU A 192 -29.42 7.53 1.83
C LEU A 192 -29.76 7.68 3.31
N ALA A 193 -30.21 8.87 3.74
CA ALA A 193 -30.57 9.17 5.13
C ALA A 193 -31.74 8.33 5.63
N GLU A 194 -32.77 8.09 4.81
CA GLU A 194 -33.92 7.27 5.14
C GLU A 194 -33.63 5.75 5.16
N GLY A 195 -32.44 5.32 4.73
CA GLY A 195 -32.09 3.90 4.65
C GLY A 195 -32.93 3.09 3.66
N ARG A 196 -33.55 3.73 2.65
CA ARG A 196 -34.43 3.04 1.69
C ARG A 196 -33.65 2.01 0.87
N SER A 197 -33.85 0.73 1.21
CA SER A 197 -33.14 -0.42 0.62
C SER A 197 -33.83 -1.04 -0.60
N ARG A 198 -35.01 -0.55 -1.01
CA ARG A 198 -35.72 -1.02 -2.23
C ARG A 198 -34.95 -0.57 -3.46
N PHE A 199 -33.94 -1.35 -3.79
CA PHE A 199 -33.06 -1.10 -4.91
C PHE A 199 -33.74 -1.55 -6.21
N MET A 200 -34.28 -0.59 -6.97
CA MET A 200 -34.51 -0.71 -8.42
C MET A 200 -33.20 -0.41 -9.15
N PRO A 201 -32.97 -0.96 -10.36
CA PRO A 201 -31.80 -0.65 -11.17
C PRO A 201 -31.48 0.86 -11.25
N PRO A 202 -30.21 1.26 -11.37
CA PRO A 202 -29.07 0.42 -11.74
C PRO A 202 -28.37 -0.26 -10.56
N LEU A 203 -28.06 -1.56 -10.69
CA LEU A 203 -27.40 -2.35 -9.62
C LEU A 203 -25.90 -2.02 -9.44
N THR A 204 -25.35 -1.21 -10.34
CA THR A 204 -24.00 -0.64 -10.30
C THR A 204 -24.04 0.81 -10.78
N VAL A 205 -23.31 1.70 -10.13
CA VAL A 205 -23.18 3.10 -10.54
C VAL A 205 -21.71 3.46 -10.75
N ALA A 206 -21.48 4.43 -11.63
CA ALA A 206 -20.23 5.17 -11.73
C ALA A 206 -20.60 6.65 -11.71
N GLN A 207 -20.01 7.42 -10.81
CA GLN A 207 -20.13 8.87 -10.76
C GLN A 207 -18.75 9.50 -10.88
N GLU A 208 -18.66 10.63 -11.56
CA GLU A 208 -17.45 11.44 -11.62
C GLU A 208 -17.75 12.75 -10.92
N ILE A 209 -16.87 13.14 -10.00
CA ILE A 209 -16.95 14.39 -9.25
C ILE A 209 -15.64 15.15 -9.40
N SER A 210 -15.67 16.46 -9.19
CA SER A 210 -14.46 17.27 -9.09
C SER A 210 -14.29 17.83 -7.68
N THR A 211 -13.07 17.78 -7.16
CA THR A 211 -12.75 18.45 -5.89
C THR A 211 -12.76 19.97 -6.06
N ALA A 212 -13.06 20.69 -4.99
CA ALA A 212 -13.11 22.15 -4.98
C ALA A 212 -11.69 22.77 -5.07
N GLY A 213 -11.66 24.07 -5.40
CA GLY A 213 -10.45 24.88 -5.50
C GLY A 213 -9.67 24.74 -6.82
N PRO A 214 -8.65 25.60 -7.05
CA PRO A 214 -7.80 25.56 -8.23
C PRO A 214 -7.13 24.18 -8.43
N GLY A 215 -7.08 23.71 -9.67
CA GLY A 215 -6.51 22.41 -10.02
C GLY A 215 -7.27 21.22 -9.40
N GLY A 216 -8.60 21.32 -9.29
CA GLY A 216 -9.47 20.26 -8.77
C GLY A 216 -9.16 18.87 -9.36
N LEU A 217 -8.99 17.89 -8.47
CA LEU A 217 -8.86 16.48 -8.83
C LEU A 217 -10.15 15.94 -9.42
N LYS A 218 -10.01 15.15 -10.49
CA LYS A 218 -11.09 14.30 -11.01
C LYS A 218 -11.15 13.02 -10.19
N VAL A 219 -12.31 12.73 -9.63
CA VAL A 219 -12.53 11.55 -8.79
C VAL A 219 -13.70 10.75 -9.36
N ALA A 220 -13.47 9.47 -9.66
CA ALA A 220 -14.49 8.55 -10.09
C ALA A 220 -14.87 7.60 -8.94
N ILE A 221 -16.16 7.51 -8.63
CA ILE A 221 -16.70 6.63 -7.60
C ILE A 221 -17.47 5.51 -8.27
N TYR A 222 -17.05 4.28 -8.02
CA TYR A 222 -17.71 3.08 -8.54
C TYR A 222 -18.37 2.35 -7.37
N SER A 223 -19.65 2.03 -7.50
CA SER A 223 -20.32 1.22 -6.48
C SER A 223 -21.18 0.12 -7.10
N LYS A 224 -21.29 -1.00 -6.39
CA LYS A 224 -22.17 -2.11 -6.73
C LYS A 224 -23.02 -2.49 -5.53
N SER A 225 -24.25 -2.91 -5.82
CA SER A 225 -25.14 -3.49 -4.81
C SER A 225 -24.87 -4.99 -4.66
N GLU A 226 -25.30 -5.58 -3.54
CA GLU A 226 -25.29 -7.04 -3.38
C GLU A 226 -26.05 -7.76 -4.51
N LYS A 227 -27.18 -7.18 -4.96
CA LYS A 227 -28.04 -7.78 -5.99
C LYS A 227 -27.35 -7.88 -7.36
N SER A 228 -26.34 -7.07 -7.62
CA SER A 228 -25.58 -7.12 -8.89
C SER A 228 -24.88 -8.46 -9.11
N ARG A 229 -24.50 -9.15 -8.03
CA ARG A 229 -23.63 -10.34 -8.05
C ARG A 229 -22.29 -10.14 -8.77
N TYR A 230 -21.91 -8.89 -9.05
CA TYR A 230 -20.69 -8.58 -9.78
C TYR A 230 -19.46 -8.62 -8.88
N ASP A 231 -18.34 -9.02 -9.46
CA ASP A 231 -17.03 -8.83 -8.87
C ASP A 231 -16.60 -7.35 -9.04
N ILE A 232 -16.37 -6.63 -7.94
CA ILE A 232 -16.01 -5.20 -8.01
C ILE A 232 -14.73 -4.95 -8.82
N TYR A 233 -13.71 -5.80 -8.72
CA TYR A 233 -12.45 -5.61 -9.43
C TYR A 233 -12.61 -5.91 -10.92
N ARG A 234 -13.05 -7.12 -11.27
CA ARG A 234 -13.10 -7.55 -12.67
C ARG A 234 -14.28 -7.00 -13.43
N ARG A 235 -15.49 -7.10 -12.87
CA ARG A 235 -16.74 -6.82 -13.59
C ARG A 235 -17.12 -5.34 -13.53
N VAL A 236 -16.57 -4.59 -12.57
CA VAL A 236 -16.78 -3.14 -12.47
C VAL A 236 -15.49 -2.39 -12.84
N LEU A 237 -14.43 -2.47 -12.04
CA LEU A 237 -13.24 -1.61 -12.18
C LEU A 237 -12.48 -1.86 -13.50
N VAL A 238 -12.07 -3.09 -13.80
CA VAL A 238 -11.37 -3.41 -15.07
C VAL A 238 -12.21 -3.02 -16.30
N LYS A 239 -13.54 -3.20 -16.24
CA LYS A 239 -14.43 -2.82 -17.34
C LYS A 239 -14.56 -1.30 -17.50
N LYS A 240 -14.66 -0.56 -16.40
CA LYS A 240 -14.85 0.89 -16.40
C LYS A 240 -13.55 1.63 -16.70
N LEU A 241 -12.44 1.20 -16.10
CA LEU A 241 -11.12 1.76 -16.35
C LEU A 241 -10.58 1.40 -17.74
N LYS A 242 -11.03 0.27 -18.31
CA LYS A 242 -10.61 -0.26 -19.63
C LYS A 242 -9.11 -0.60 -19.74
N THR A 243 -8.37 -0.61 -18.63
CA THR A 243 -6.93 -0.94 -18.55
C THR A 243 -6.68 -2.20 -17.73
N SER A 244 -5.43 -2.69 -17.71
CA SER A 244 -5.00 -3.61 -16.65
C SER A 244 -4.90 -2.86 -15.32
N ILE A 245 -4.91 -3.59 -14.21
CA ILE A 245 -4.77 -3.05 -12.86
C ILE A 245 -3.75 -3.85 -12.05
N LYS A 246 -2.98 -3.17 -11.18
CA LYS A 246 -2.19 -3.79 -10.10
C LYS A 246 -2.92 -3.59 -8.78
N VAL A 247 -3.11 -4.66 -8.01
CA VAL A 247 -3.98 -4.66 -6.84
C VAL A 247 -3.24 -5.10 -5.57
N TRP A 248 -3.24 -4.22 -4.56
CA TRP A 248 -2.88 -4.51 -3.17
C TRP A 248 -4.16 -4.82 -2.39
N THR A 249 -4.30 -6.05 -1.93
CA THR A 249 -5.52 -6.52 -1.25
C THR A 249 -5.28 -7.90 -0.68
N THR A 250 -5.94 -8.23 0.43
CA THR A 250 -6.02 -9.61 0.92
C THR A 250 -6.80 -10.48 -0.06
N ARG A 251 -6.49 -11.77 -0.08
CA ARG A 251 -7.00 -12.70 -1.09
C ARG A 251 -7.44 -14.00 -0.43
N ASP A 252 -8.48 -14.58 -0.99
CA ASP A 252 -8.76 -15.99 -0.74
C ASP A 252 -7.94 -16.87 -1.72
N LYS A 253 -7.87 -18.18 -1.45
CA LYS A 253 -7.14 -19.13 -2.32
C LYS A 253 -7.81 -19.33 -3.69
N THR A 254 -8.98 -18.73 -3.93
CA THR A 254 -9.83 -19.00 -5.09
C THR A 254 -9.64 -17.98 -6.21
N LEU A 255 -9.51 -16.70 -5.85
CA LEU A 255 -9.28 -15.62 -6.82
C LEU A 255 -7.78 -15.41 -7.05
N LYS A 256 -7.35 -15.69 -8.27
CA LYS A 256 -5.97 -15.50 -8.74
C LYS A 256 -5.88 -14.26 -9.64
N SER A 257 -4.66 -13.94 -10.06
CA SER A 257 -4.45 -13.02 -11.18
C SER A 257 -5.30 -13.45 -12.37
N ASP A 258 -6.01 -12.50 -12.98
CA ASP A 258 -6.87 -12.78 -14.12
C ASP A 258 -6.24 -12.16 -15.37
N CYS A 259 -5.72 -13.00 -16.26
CA CYS A 259 -5.15 -12.58 -17.54
C CYS A 259 -5.97 -13.07 -18.74
N ARG A 260 -7.27 -13.35 -18.55
CA ARG A 260 -8.12 -13.94 -19.59
C ARG A 260 -8.50 -12.96 -20.70
N ILE A 261 -8.43 -11.66 -20.44
CA ILE A 261 -8.75 -10.63 -21.43
C ILE A 261 -7.44 -10.00 -21.88
N LEU A 262 -7.17 -10.08 -23.19
CA LEU A 262 -5.99 -9.46 -23.79
C LEU A 262 -5.93 -7.98 -23.38
N ASN A 263 -4.80 -7.55 -22.82
CA ASN A 263 -4.52 -6.17 -22.35
C ASN A 263 -5.40 -5.65 -21.18
N ARG A 264 -6.20 -6.50 -20.52
CA ARG A 264 -7.01 -6.12 -19.34
C ARG A 264 -6.86 -7.16 -18.23
N ASN A 265 -5.70 -7.10 -17.59
CA ASN A 265 -5.29 -8.07 -16.59
C ASN A 265 -5.48 -7.54 -15.16
N ILE A 266 -5.78 -8.44 -14.24
CA ILE A 266 -5.66 -8.20 -12.79
C ILE A 266 -4.31 -8.75 -12.34
N LYS A 267 -3.37 -7.85 -12.11
CA LYS A 267 -2.06 -8.15 -11.52
C LYS A 267 -2.11 -7.92 -10.04
N LEU A 268 -1.39 -8.76 -9.32
CA LEU A 268 -1.46 -8.85 -7.88
C LEU A 268 -0.14 -8.34 -7.31
N VAL A 269 -0.19 -7.32 -6.45
CA VAL A 269 1.00 -6.81 -5.75
C VAL A 269 1.50 -7.89 -4.78
N ALA A 270 2.81 -8.10 -4.75
CA ALA A 270 3.45 -9.04 -3.84
C ALA A 270 3.60 -8.42 -2.45
N SER A 271 3.40 -9.22 -1.41
CA SER A 271 3.68 -8.86 -0.03
C SER A 271 5.13 -9.22 0.32
N PRO A 272 5.86 -8.42 1.12
CA PRO A 272 5.44 -7.13 1.70
C PRO A 272 5.66 -5.94 0.74
N ILE A 273 4.98 -4.82 1.01
CA ILE A 273 5.23 -3.51 0.39
C ILE A 273 6.00 -2.61 1.34
N ALA A 274 6.67 -1.58 0.81
CA ALA A 274 7.26 -0.50 1.60
C ALA A 274 6.51 0.80 1.36
N VAL A 275 5.89 1.35 2.41
CA VAL A 275 5.28 2.69 2.38
C VAL A 275 6.28 3.68 2.96
N ASN A 276 7.06 4.31 2.07
CA ASN A 276 8.11 5.27 2.41
C ASN A 276 9.05 4.78 3.53
N GLY A 277 9.58 3.57 3.38
CA GLY A 277 10.51 2.92 4.31
C GLY A 277 9.87 2.01 5.36
N HIS A 278 8.55 2.06 5.57
CA HIS A 278 7.88 1.17 6.53
C HIS A 278 7.29 -0.05 5.82
N ALA A 279 7.62 -1.24 6.32
CA ALA A 279 7.08 -2.49 5.79
C ALA A 279 5.58 -2.62 6.12
N SER A 280 4.82 -3.12 5.16
CA SER A 280 3.42 -3.52 5.34
C SER A 280 3.16 -4.85 4.66
N SER A 281 2.48 -5.76 5.34
CA SER A 281 2.12 -7.09 4.82
C SER A 281 0.61 -7.19 4.61
N LEU A 282 0.16 -8.14 3.80
CA LEU A 282 -1.28 -8.38 3.58
C LEU A 282 -2.02 -8.76 4.88
N GLU A 283 -1.33 -9.36 5.85
CA GLU A 283 -1.91 -9.78 7.14
C GLU A 283 -2.02 -8.62 8.13
N SER A 284 -1.14 -7.63 7.99
CA SER A 284 -1.04 -6.49 8.89
C SER A 284 -1.68 -5.22 8.33
N ASP A 285 -2.07 -5.19 7.05
CA ASP A 285 -2.67 -4.04 6.39
C ASP A 285 -4.13 -4.31 5.99
N VAL A 286 -5.05 -3.46 6.46
CA VAL A 286 -6.48 -3.59 6.12
C VAL A 286 -6.89 -2.73 4.93
N SER A 287 -5.96 -1.97 4.35
CA SER A 287 -6.24 -1.19 3.15
C SER A 287 -6.29 -2.09 1.91
N HIS A 288 -7.18 -1.71 0.98
CA HIS A 288 -7.23 -2.32 -0.33
C HIS A 288 -7.21 -1.20 -1.35
N TRP A 289 -6.26 -1.28 -2.27
CA TRP A 289 -6.10 -0.28 -3.29
C TRP A 289 -5.58 -0.89 -4.59
N LEU A 290 -5.75 -0.16 -5.67
CA LEU A 290 -5.25 -0.53 -6.97
C LEU A 290 -4.74 0.67 -7.74
N ILE A 291 -3.95 0.38 -8.76
CA ILE A 291 -3.49 1.35 -9.75
C ILE A 291 -3.71 0.82 -11.17
N SER A 292 -3.96 1.71 -12.13
CA SER A 292 -4.10 1.36 -13.56
C SER A 292 -2.73 1.08 -14.22
N GLU A 293 -2.65 0.12 -15.13
CA GLU A 293 -1.45 -0.17 -15.93
C GLU A 293 -1.80 -0.43 -17.42
N PRO A 294 -1.31 0.42 -18.35
CA PRO A 294 -0.78 1.77 -18.12
C PRO A 294 -1.87 2.71 -17.60
N GLY A 295 -1.49 3.83 -16.99
CA GLY A 295 -2.43 4.90 -16.62
C GLY A 295 -1.92 5.75 -15.46
N ASN A 296 -2.82 6.58 -14.93
CA ASN A 296 -2.57 7.62 -13.92
C ASN A 296 -3.62 7.56 -12.79
N LYS A 297 -4.27 6.41 -12.61
CA LYS A 297 -5.39 6.26 -11.66
C LYS A 297 -4.95 5.43 -10.47
N PHE A 298 -5.24 5.96 -9.29
CA PHE A 298 -5.17 5.26 -8.01
C PHE A 298 -6.61 5.07 -7.50
N CYS A 299 -6.95 3.89 -6.96
CA CYS A 299 -8.24 3.69 -6.33
C CYS A 299 -8.11 3.02 -4.97
N ALA A 300 -8.83 3.52 -3.97
CA ALA A 300 -9.13 2.79 -2.74
C ALA A 300 -10.41 1.98 -2.92
N VAL A 301 -10.44 0.75 -2.40
CA VAL A 301 -11.57 -0.18 -2.49
C VAL A 301 -11.93 -0.64 -1.08
N ASP A 302 -13.22 -0.65 -0.74
CA ASP A 302 -13.66 -1.02 0.61
C ASP A 302 -13.67 -2.55 0.87
N LYS A 303 -13.65 -3.35 -0.21
CA LYS A 303 -13.72 -4.82 -0.17
C LYS A 303 -12.42 -5.49 -0.60
N PRO A 304 -12.00 -6.56 0.08
CA PRO A 304 -10.88 -7.36 -0.36
C PRO A 304 -11.21 -8.16 -1.63
N TYR A 305 -10.19 -8.64 -2.34
CA TYR A 305 -10.37 -9.49 -3.52
C TYR A 305 -10.66 -10.95 -3.12
N HIS A 306 -11.82 -11.16 -2.51
CA HIS A 306 -12.35 -12.47 -2.10
C HIS A 306 -13.57 -12.82 -2.95
N LYS A 307 -13.89 -14.09 -3.19
CA LYS A 307 -15.07 -14.50 -3.97
C LYS A 307 -16.39 -14.10 -3.30
N SER A 308 -16.41 -14.05 -1.96
CA SER A 308 -17.60 -13.70 -1.17
C SER A 308 -18.11 -12.28 -1.47
N GLN A 309 -17.25 -11.34 -1.82
CA GLN A 309 -17.63 -9.95 -2.13
C GLN A 309 -18.64 -9.84 -3.27
N THR A 310 -18.73 -10.83 -4.16
CA THR A 310 -19.74 -10.85 -5.23
C THR A 310 -21.15 -10.78 -4.65
N LYS A 311 -21.37 -11.32 -3.45
CA LYS A 311 -22.64 -11.30 -2.72
C LYS A 311 -22.78 -10.15 -1.72
N GLU A 312 -21.90 -9.15 -1.79
CA GLU A 312 -21.86 -8.01 -0.89
C GLU A 312 -21.90 -6.71 -1.69
N PRO A 313 -22.36 -5.59 -1.12
CA PRO A 313 -22.13 -4.29 -1.72
C PRO A 313 -20.64 -3.92 -1.65
N ALA A 314 -20.18 -3.08 -2.56
CA ALA A 314 -18.79 -2.61 -2.59
C ALA A 314 -18.69 -1.22 -3.22
N MET A 315 -17.68 -0.46 -2.81
CA MET A 315 -17.35 0.86 -3.31
C MET A 315 -15.85 0.98 -3.60
N ALA A 316 -15.53 1.72 -4.65
CA ALA A 316 -14.17 2.14 -4.95
C ALA A 316 -14.14 3.64 -5.28
N VAL A 317 -13.17 4.35 -4.72
CA VAL A 317 -12.93 5.77 -4.98
C VAL A 317 -11.60 5.89 -5.73
N CYS A 318 -11.67 6.34 -6.98
CA CYS A 318 -10.56 6.44 -7.90
C CYS A 318 -10.18 7.89 -8.15
N ILE A 319 -8.93 8.25 -7.88
CA ILE A 319 -8.37 9.58 -8.13
C ILE A 319 -7.54 9.52 -9.42
N ASP A 320 -7.80 10.47 -10.30
CA ASP A 320 -7.09 10.64 -11.57
C ASP A 320 -5.96 11.66 -11.41
N ASP A 321 -4.83 11.22 -10.86
CA ASP A 321 -3.67 12.07 -10.57
C ASP A 321 -2.38 11.30 -10.77
N ALA A 322 -1.53 11.79 -11.69
CA ALA A 322 -0.30 11.11 -12.07
C ALA A 322 0.72 11.02 -10.93
N THR A 323 0.72 11.98 -10.01
CA THR A 323 1.66 12.03 -8.89
C THR A 323 1.29 11.02 -7.82
N ILE A 324 0.02 11.00 -7.41
CA ILE A 324 -0.53 9.98 -6.50
C ILE A 324 -0.32 8.60 -7.09
N PHE A 325 -0.69 8.41 -8.36
CA PHE A 325 -0.43 7.16 -9.07
C PHE A 325 1.05 6.76 -9.02
N GLY A 326 1.96 7.70 -9.30
CA GLY A 326 3.41 7.47 -9.29
C GLY A 326 3.91 6.93 -7.95
N HIS A 327 3.47 7.51 -6.83
CA HIS A 327 3.82 7.04 -5.49
C HIS A 327 3.29 5.63 -5.20
N PHE A 328 2.03 5.34 -5.53
CA PHE A 328 1.48 3.99 -5.32
C PHE A 328 2.06 2.96 -6.30
N ASN A 329 2.47 3.37 -7.50
CA ASN A 329 3.19 2.50 -8.44
C ASN A 329 4.59 2.15 -7.95
N VAL A 330 5.24 3.05 -7.20
CA VAL A 330 6.48 2.75 -6.49
C VAL A 330 6.23 1.76 -5.34
N ILE A 331 5.21 1.98 -4.51
CA ILE A 331 4.84 1.07 -3.41
C ILE A 331 4.51 -0.33 -3.94
N GLY A 332 3.80 -0.41 -5.06
CA GLY A 332 3.41 -1.66 -5.71
C GLY A 332 4.55 -2.39 -6.46
N GLN A 333 5.76 -1.83 -6.49
CA GLN A 333 6.96 -2.52 -6.99
C GLN A 333 7.53 -3.39 -5.87
N ASN A 334 7.84 -4.64 -6.19
CA ASN A 334 8.32 -5.64 -5.24
C ASN A 334 9.58 -5.13 -4.49
N GLN A 335 9.64 -5.24 -3.16
CA GLN A 335 10.75 -4.70 -2.34
C GLN A 335 12.13 -5.20 -2.79
N VAL A 336 12.21 -6.41 -3.34
CA VAL A 336 13.43 -6.95 -3.96
C VAL A 336 13.96 -5.99 -5.04
N LEU A 337 13.09 -5.44 -5.89
CA LEU A 337 13.44 -4.45 -6.92
C LEU A 337 13.85 -3.09 -6.32
N PHE A 338 13.32 -2.75 -5.15
CA PHE A 338 13.65 -1.50 -4.43
C PHE A 338 15.02 -1.59 -3.75
N LEU A 339 15.34 -2.73 -3.11
CA LEU A 339 16.68 -3.02 -2.61
C LEU A 339 17.69 -2.96 -3.75
N PHE A 340 17.37 -3.49 -4.93
CA PHE A 340 18.23 -3.41 -6.11
C PHE A 340 18.43 -1.97 -6.63
N LYS A 341 17.39 -1.13 -6.66
CA LYS A 341 17.53 0.29 -7.04
C LYS A 341 18.36 1.08 -6.02
N ALA A 342 18.14 0.84 -4.72
CA ALA A 342 18.90 1.49 -3.67
C ALA A 342 20.38 1.06 -3.67
N ILE A 343 20.66 -0.24 -3.89
CA ILE A 343 22.02 -0.75 -4.06
C ILE A 343 22.67 -0.18 -5.33
N ASP A 344 21.94 -0.11 -6.45
CA ASP A 344 22.42 0.48 -7.71
C ASP A 344 22.74 1.98 -7.56
N GLU A 345 21.89 2.75 -6.87
CA GLU A 345 22.14 4.16 -6.56
C GLU A 345 23.33 4.36 -5.61
N HIS A 346 23.48 3.50 -4.60
CA HIS A 346 24.61 3.54 -3.66
C HIS A 346 25.94 3.15 -4.32
N LEU A 347 25.94 2.15 -5.21
CA LEU A 347 27.11 1.76 -6.00
C LEU A 347 27.47 2.84 -7.04
N LYS A 348 26.49 3.56 -7.59
CA LYS A 348 26.72 4.71 -8.47
C LYS A 348 27.27 5.92 -7.72
N SER A 349 26.86 6.16 -6.47
CA SER A 349 27.37 7.27 -5.67
C SER A 349 28.82 7.04 -5.23
N ASN A 350 29.19 5.80 -4.88
CA ASN A 350 30.56 5.44 -4.50
C ASN A 350 31.57 5.45 -5.66
N LYS A 351 31.10 5.48 -6.92
CA LYS A 351 31.96 5.69 -8.10
C LYS A 351 32.35 7.15 -8.34
N ARG A 352 31.69 8.13 -7.70
CA ARG A 352 31.99 9.56 -7.90
C ARG A 352 33.13 10.09 -7.01
N THR A 353 33.68 9.29 -6.12
CA THR A 353 34.72 9.70 -5.16
C THR A 353 36.07 8.98 -5.31
N GLY A 354 36.30 8.26 -6.41
CA GLY A 354 37.58 7.56 -6.68
C GLY A 354 38.05 7.78 -8.11
N SER A 355 39.33 8.14 -8.24
CA SER A 355 40.04 8.59 -9.45
C SER A 355 40.01 7.65 -10.66
N ASP A 356 40.19 8.27 -11.82
CA ASP A 356 40.35 7.73 -13.17
C ASP A 356 41.09 6.39 -13.29
N SER A 357 40.39 5.39 -13.84
CA SER A 357 40.82 4.50 -14.94
C SER A 357 39.85 3.30 -15.03
N VAL A 358 39.78 2.70 -16.21
CA VAL A 358 38.89 1.58 -16.59
C VAL A 358 37.49 2.00 -17.06
N SER A 359 37.48 2.81 -18.12
CA SER A 359 36.37 2.96 -19.09
C SER A 359 36.22 1.73 -20.01
N SER A 360 36.46 0.51 -19.53
CA SER A 360 36.43 -0.70 -20.37
C SER A 360 35.96 -1.95 -19.62
N MET A 361 34.70 -1.99 -19.21
CA MET A 361 33.94 -3.24 -19.09
C MET A 361 32.45 -2.96 -18.90
N LEU A 362 31.86 -2.33 -19.91
CA LEU A 362 30.42 -2.44 -20.13
C LEU A 362 30.19 -3.71 -20.96
N GLN A 363 29.87 -4.81 -20.29
CA GLN A 363 29.13 -5.92 -20.91
C GLN A 363 27.88 -6.21 -20.08
N PRO A 364 26.76 -6.56 -20.74
CA PRO A 364 25.43 -6.40 -20.21
C PRO A 364 25.18 -7.33 -19.01
N PHE A 365 24.57 -6.77 -17.97
CA PHE A 365 23.98 -7.50 -16.85
C PHE A 365 23.14 -8.66 -17.40
N SER A 366 23.56 -9.90 -17.14
CA SER A 366 22.74 -11.07 -17.41
C SER A 366 21.75 -11.23 -16.25
N VAL A 367 20.64 -10.49 -16.31
CA VAL A 367 19.47 -10.79 -15.47
C VAL A 367 18.95 -12.15 -15.90
N VAL A 368 19.26 -13.20 -15.14
CA VAL A 368 18.58 -14.50 -15.28
C VAL A 368 17.21 -14.37 -14.62
N SER A 369 16.27 -13.67 -15.28
CA SER A 369 14.86 -13.69 -14.87
C SER A 369 14.19 -14.93 -15.47
N GLU A 370 14.35 -16.09 -14.83
CA GLU A 370 13.58 -17.28 -15.21
C GLU A 370 12.38 -17.43 -14.27
N ILE A 371 11.21 -17.00 -14.73
CA ILE A 371 9.94 -17.46 -14.17
C ILE A 371 9.87 -18.94 -14.52
N ALA A 372 10.00 -19.83 -13.54
CA ALA A 372 9.75 -21.26 -13.76
C ALA A 372 8.28 -21.44 -14.16
N LYS A 373 7.98 -21.41 -15.47
CA LYS A 373 6.63 -21.53 -16.04
C LYS A 373 6.01 -22.91 -15.87
N LYS A 374 6.71 -23.88 -15.25
CA LYS A 374 6.22 -25.24 -14.99
C LYS A 374 6.20 -25.53 -13.47
N PRO A 375 5.06 -26.00 -12.92
CA PRO A 375 4.82 -26.14 -11.47
C PRO A 375 5.53 -27.34 -10.82
N ILE A 376 6.74 -27.70 -11.27
CA ILE A 376 7.41 -28.95 -10.84
C ILE A 376 8.93 -28.78 -10.70
N ALA A 377 9.45 -27.57 -10.54
CA ALA A 377 10.90 -27.37 -10.46
C ALA A 377 11.31 -26.47 -9.28
N ASP A 378 12.03 -27.06 -8.33
CA ASP A 378 12.75 -26.34 -7.27
C ASP A 378 13.77 -25.38 -7.90
N ILE A 379 13.70 -24.10 -7.51
CA ILE A 379 14.51 -23.01 -8.06
C ILE A 379 16.01 -23.22 -7.81
N TYR A 380 16.40 -23.80 -6.69
CA TYR A 380 17.82 -23.98 -6.36
C TYR A 380 18.43 -25.03 -7.28
N ARG A 381 17.91 -26.26 -7.25
CA ARG A 381 18.50 -27.37 -8.01
C ARG A 381 18.20 -27.31 -9.50
N ARG A 382 16.93 -27.10 -9.87
CA ARG A 382 16.51 -27.28 -11.27
C ARG A 382 16.70 -26.03 -12.11
N VAL A 383 16.82 -24.85 -11.49
CA VAL A 383 17.05 -23.58 -12.17
C VAL A 383 18.46 -23.08 -11.90
N LEU A 384 18.80 -22.70 -10.67
CA LEU A 384 20.04 -21.98 -10.35
C LEU A 384 21.30 -22.82 -10.60
N VAL A 385 21.38 -24.03 -10.06
CA VAL A 385 22.53 -24.93 -10.31
C VAL A 385 22.71 -25.22 -11.81
N LYS A 386 21.61 -25.38 -12.56
CA LYS A 386 21.67 -25.63 -14.01
C LYS A 386 22.09 -24.40 -14.81
N LYS A 387 21.62 -23.20 -14.44
CA LYS A 387 21.92 -21.95 -15.13
C LYS A 387 23.31 -21.43 -14.81
N LEU A 388 23.71 -21.48 -13.55
CA LEU A 388 25.03 -21.06 -13.09
C LEU A 388 26.11 -22.09 -13.48
N LYS A 389 25.71 -23.34 -13.78
CA LYS A 389 26.59 -24.44 -14.20
C LYS A 389 27.71 -24.78 -13.19
N THR A 390 27.56 -24.37 -11.93
CA THR A 390 28.54 -24.52 -10.85
C THR A 390 27.85 -25.00 -9.57
N SER A 391 28.62 -25.43 -8.55
CA SER A 391 28.04 -25.69 -7.23
C SER A 391 27.64 -24.38 -6.57
N ILE A 392 26.75 -24.44 -5.59
CA ILE A 392 26.28 -23.27 -4.85
C ILE A 392 26.39 -23.49 -3.35
N LYS A 393 26.81 -22.46 -2.61
CA LYS A 393 26.64 -22.38 -1.16
C LYS A 393 25.41 -21.54 -0.86
N VAL A 394 24.49 -22.04 -0.05
CA VAL A 394 23.16 -21.45 0.15
C VAL A 394 22.93 -21.14 1.61
N TRP A 395 22.61 -19.88 1.91
CA TRP A 395 22.06 -19.44 3.19
C TRP A 395 20.56 -19.19 3.03
N THR A 396 19.76 -19.91 3.81
CA THR A 396 18.30 -19.89 3.68
C THR A 396 17.68 -20.65 4.86
N THR A 397 16.51 -20.19 5.30
CA THR A 397 15.66 -20.99 6.18
C THR A 397 15.27 -22.28 5.45
N ARG A 398 15.31 -23.42 6.15
CA ARG A 398 15.13 -24.74 5.54
C ARG A 398 14.17 -25.60 6.36
N ASP A 399 13.46 -26.50 5.71
CA ASP A 399 12.65 -27.51 6.39
C ASP A 399 13.51 -28.74 6.75
N LYS A 400 13.01 -29.65 7.59
CA LYS A 400 13.75 -30.88 7.96
C LYS A 400 13.90 -31.88 6.80
N THR A 401 13.34 -31.59 5.62
CA THR A 401 13.21 -32.54 4.51
C THR A 401 14.24 -32.33 3.41
N LEU A 402 14.66 -31.10 3.15
CA LEU A 402 15.70 -30.78 2.17
C LEU A 402 17.05 -30.57 2.87
N LYS A 403 18.05 -31.35 2.44
CA LYS A 403 19.44 -31.31 2.92
C LYS A 403 20.38 -30.86 1.81
N SER A 404 21.65 -30.63 2.13
CA SER A 404 22.71 -30.48 1.13
C SER A 404 22.67 -31.62 0.12
N ASP A 405 22.66 -31.29 -1.18
CA ASP A 405 22.53 -32.25 -2.28
C ASP A 405 23.82 -32.27 -3.10
N CYS A 406 24.60 -33.34 -2.93
CA CYS A 406 25.90 -33.51 -3.59
C CYS A 406 25.91 -34.67 -4.60
N ARG A 407 24.73 -35.05 -5.10
CA ARG A 407 24.58 -36.20 -6.02
C ARG A 407 25.07 -35.92 -7.44
N ILE A 408 25.35 -34.66 -7.79
CA ILE A 408 25.77 -34.26 -9.13
C ILE A 408 27.23 -33.79 -9.07
N LEU A 409 28.11 -34.52 -9.76
CA LEU A 409 29.53 -34.17 -9.85
C LEU A 409 29.71 -32.70 -10.27
N ASN A 410 30.40 -31.91 -9.43
CA ASN A 410 30.70 -30.49 -9.63
C ASN A 410 29.50 -29.52 -9.69
N ARG A 411 28.30 -29.94 -9.25
CA ARG A 411 27.08 -29.12 -9.22
C ARG A 411 26.27 -29.36 -7.96
N ASN A 412 26.92 -29.17 -6.82
CA ASN A 412 26.37 -29.44 -5.51
C ASN A 412 25.56 -28.27 -4.95
N ILE A 413 24.61 -28.58 -4.07
CA ILE A 413 23.97 -27.61 -3.18
C ILE A 413 24.56 -27.82 -1.80
N LYS A 414 25.43 -26.91 -1.36
CA LYS A 414 26.02 -26.90 -0.03
C LYS A 414 25.25 -25.91 0.82
N LEU A 415 24.74 -26.33 1.97
CA LEU A 415 23.97 -25.44 2.83
C LEU A 415 24.90 -24.81 3.86
N VAL A 416 24.87 -23.48 4.00
CA VAL A 416 25.69 -22.76 4.99
C VAL A 416 25.19 -23.09 6.40
N THR A 417 26.12 -23.36 7.32
CA THR A 417 25.81 -23.70 8.73
C THR A 417 25.44 -22.46 9.52
N SER A 418 24.47 -22.59 10.42
CA SER A 418 24.12 -21.56 11.39
C SER A 418 24.94 -21.72 12.68
N PRO A 419 25.32 -20.62 13.37
CA PRO A 419 25.17 -19.22 12.97
C PRO A 419 26.24 -18.75 11.97
N ILE A 420 25.96 -17.68 11.22
CA ILE A 420 26.95 -16.91 10.46
C ILE A 420 27.41 -15.69 11.27
N ALA A 421 28.56 -15.12 10.93
CA ALA A 421 29.03 -13.86 11.48
C ALA A 421 29.07 -12.78 10.39
N VAL A 422 28.43 -11.64 10.65
CA VAL A 422 28.48 -10.44 9.82
C VAL A 422 29.05 -9.32 10.69
N ASP A 423 30.23 -8.81 10.35
CA ASP A 423 30.94 -7.78 11.14
C ASP A 423 31.01 -8.11 12.64
N ASN A 424 31.37 -9.36 12.97
CA ASN A 424 31.45 -9.92 14.33
C ASN A 424 30.10 -10.03 15.08
N GLN A 425 28.97 -9.77 14.42
CA GLN A 425 27.64 -10.05 14.97
C GLN A 425 27.14 -11.41 14.47
N ALA A 426 26.71 -12.27 15.41
CA ALA A 426 26.16 -13.57 15.09
C ALA A 426 24.73 -13.45 14.56
N SER A 427 24.44 -14.11 13.44
CA SER A 427 23.11 -14.24 12.86
C SER A 427 22.72 -15.71 12.74
N SER A 428 21.60 -16.10 13.34
CA SER A 428 21.07 -17.46 13.29
C SER A 428 20.04 -17.62 12.17
N LEU A 429 19.81 -18.85 11.72
CA LEU A 429 18.77 -19.14 10.72
C LEU A 429 17.35 -18.82 11.21
N GLU A 430 17.14 -18.76 12.53
CA GLU A 430 15.84 -18.47 13.14
C GLU A 430 15.55 -16.96 13.18
N SER A 431 16.61 -16.15 13.23
CA SER A 431 16.55 -14.68 13.28
C SER A 431 16.75 -14.00 11.92
N ASP A 432 17.19 -14.75 10.90
CA ASP A 432 17.56 -14.23 9.59
C ASP A 432 16.59 -14.71 8.50
N VAL A 433 15.82 -13.76 7.97
CA VAL A 433 14.85 -14.01 6.89
C VAL A 433 15.44 -13.85 5.50
N SER A 434 16.76 -13.65 5.36
CA SER A 434 17.41 -13.55 4.05
C SER A 434 17.57 -14.92 3.39
N GLN A 435 17.48 -14.95 2.06
CA GLN A 435 17.82 -16.12 1.26
C GLN A 435 18.80 -15.70 0.17
N TRP A 436 20.02 -16.22 0.25
CA TRP A 436 21.05 -15.93 -0.72
C TRP A 436 21.91 -17.15 -1.02
N LEU A 437 22.58 -17.13 -2.15
CA LEU A 437 23.57 -18.11 -2.52
C LEU A 437 24.78 -17.47 -3.19
N ILE A 438 25.88 -18.21 -3.18
CA ILE A 438 27.08 -17.88 -3.94
C ILE A 438 27.51 -19.08 -4.77
N SER A 439 28.10 -18.82 -5.94
CA SER A 439 28.73 -19.85 -6.77
C SER A 439 30.00 -20.41 -6.11
N ASP A 440 30.25 -21.71 -6.24
CA ASP A 440 31.40 -22.40 -5.67
C ASP A 440 31.95 -23.43 -6.69
N PRO A 441 32.98 -23.09 -7.50
CA PRO A 441 33.66 -21.80 -7.60
C PRO A 441 32.89 -20.77 -8.46
N GLY A 442 33.27 -19.49 -8.38
CA GLY A 442 32.80 -18.42 -9.26
C GLY A 442 32.74 -17.04 -8.58
N ASN A 443 32.16 -16.04 -9.26
CA ASN A 443 32.00 -14.67 -8.75
C ASN A 443 30.52 -14.24 -8.63
N LYS A 444 29.61 -15.23 -8.59
CA LYS A 444 28.17 -14.97 -8.60
C LYS A 444 27.63 -14.95 -7.17
N PHE A 445 26.92 -13.89 -6.85
CA PHE A 445 26.07 -13.80 -5.67
C PHE A 445 24.62 -13.70 -6.13
N CYS A 446 23.71 -14.47 -5.54
CA CYS A 446 22.30 -14.38 -5.86
C CYS A 446 21.43 -14.24 -4.62
N VAL A 447 20.36 -13.48 -4.73
CA VAL A 447 19.28 -13.39 -3.74
C VAL A 447 18.05 -14.10 -4.30
N ILE A 448 17.32 -14.82 -3.45
CA ILE A 448 16.18 -15.64 -3.81
C ILE A 448 14.97 -15.20 -2.98
N ASP A 449 13.78 -15.21 -3.55
CA ASP A 449 12.54 -14.80 -2.85
C ASP A 449 11.84 -15.93 -2.08
N LYS A 450 12.38 -17.16 -2.19
CA LYS A 450 11.82 -18.36 -1.58
C LYS A 450 12.85 -19.13 -0.76
N PRO A 451 12.44 -19.62 0.42
CA PRO A 451 13.29 -20.47 1.23
C PRO A 451 13.50 -21.85 0.60
N TYR A 452 14.56 -22.54 1.00
CA TYR A 452 14.83 -23.90 0.52
C TYR A 452 13.95 -24.93 1.22
N HIS A 453 12.65 -24.90 0.89
CA HIS A 453 11.60 -25.78 1.40
C HIS A 453 11.01 -26.63 0.28
N LYS A 454 10.46 -27.80 0.60
CA LYS A 454 9.80 -28.67 -0.39
C LYS A 454 8.58 -28.00 -1.04
N SER A 455 7.90 -27.13 -0.29
CA SER A 455 6.74 -26.35 -0.74
C SER A 455 7.05 -25.43 -1.93
N GLN A 456 8.29 -24.98 -2.09
CA GLN A 456 8.69 -24.07 -3.16
C GLN A 456 8.39 -24.63 -4.56
N THR A 457 8.35 -25.96 -4.73
CA THR A 457 8.04 -26.60 -6.01
C THR A 457 6.62 -26.29 -6.51
N LYS A 458 5.73 -25.84 -5.63
CA LYS A 458 4.33 -25.51 -5.90
C LYS A 458 4.08 -24.00 -5.98
N GLU A 459 5.12 -23.18 -5.81
CA GLU A 459 5.03 -21.72 -5.77
C GLU A 459 5.95 -21.10 -6.83
N PRO A 460 5.56 -19.96 -7.44
CA PRO A 460 6.51 -19.20 -8.25
C PRO A 460 7.65 -18.69 -7.36
N ALA A 461 8.86 -18.76 -7.90
CA ALA A 461 10.08 -18.31 -7.25
C ALA A 461 10.90 -17.50 -8.25
N MET A 462 11.72 -16.59 -7.75
CA MET A 462 12.62 -15.73 -8.48
C MET A 462 13.97 -15.69 -7.77
N ALA A 463 15.02 -15.63 -8.57
CA ALA A 463 16.36 -15.39 -8.09
C ALA A 463 17.00 -14.31 -8.96
N VAL A 464 17.73 -13.40 -8.32
CA VAL A 464 18.50 -12.36 -9.01
C VAL A 464 19.95 -12.59 -8.67
N CYS A 465 20.76 -12.77 -9.71
CA CYS A 465 22.19 -13.04 -9.60
C CYS A 465 22.99 -11.84 -10.11
N ILE A 466 24.05 -11.49 -9.38
CA ILE A 466 25.01 -10.45 -9.69
C ILE A 466 26.36 -11.13 -9.91
N ASP A 467 27.11 -10.64 -10.91
CA ASP A 467 28.49 -11.02 -11.15
C ASP A 467 29.40 -9.91 -10.63
N ASP A 468 29.81 -10.02 -9.37
CA ASP A 468 30.65 -9.02 -8.72
C ASP A 468 31.58 -9.72 -7.74
N ALA A 469 32.88 -9.68 -8.02
CA ALA A 469 33.90 -10.36 -7.24
C ALA A 469 34.03 -9.81 -5.81
N THR A 470 33.73 -8.53 -5.59
CA THR A 470 33.79 -7.90 -4.27
C THR A 470 32.65 -8.41 -3.41
N ILE A 471 31.42 -8.33 -3.90
CA ILE A 471 30.22 -8.84 -3.20
C ILE A 471 30.37 -10.34 -2.94
N PHE A 472 30.74 -11.10 -3.98
CA PHE A 472 31.01 -12.52 -3.83
C PHE A 472 32.05 -12.79 -2.73
N GLY A 473 33.16 -12.05 -2.70
CA GLY A 473 34.22 -12.20 -1.71
C GLY A 473 33.73 -12.02 -0.26
N HIS A 474 32.88 -11.03 -0.01
CA HIS A 474 32.27 -10.82 1.31
C HIS A 474 31.38 -11.99 1.72
N PHE A 475 30.44 -12.39 0.84
CA PHE A 475 29.51 -13.48 1.15
C PHE A 475 30.19 -14.85 1.20
N ASN A 476 31.29 -15.05 0.48
CA ASN A 476 32.08 -16.28 0.56
C ASN A 476 32.83 -16.42 1.89
N ARG A 477 33.23 -15.31 2.52
CA ARG A 477 33.76 -15.31 3.90
C ARG A 477 32.66 -15.62 4.92
N ILE A 478 31.49 -15.00 4.76
CA ILE A 478 30.33 -15.24 5.65
C ILE A 478 29.89 -16.71 5.56
N GLY A 479 29.74 -17.23 4.34
CA GLY A 479 29.27 -18.59 4.04
C GLY A 479 30.37 -19.65 3.99
N GLN A 480 31.48 -19.47 4.70
CA GLN A 480 32.63 -20.38 4.64
C GLN A 480 32.33 -21.78 5.21
N ASN A 481 31.48 -21.85 6.24
CA ASN A 481 31.10 -23.10 6.90
C ASN A 481 29.82 -23.66 6.27
N VAL A 482 29.89 -24.91 5.80
CA VAL A 482 28.76 -25.59 5.15
C VAL A 482 28.52 -26.95 5.79
N GLU A 483 27.26 -27.40 5.78
CA GLU A 483 26.87 -28.72 6.24
C GLU A 483 27.55 -29.80 5.40
N ASN A 484 27.88 -30.92 6.05
CA ASN A 484 28.37 -32.10 5.34
C ASN A 484 27.29 -32.62 4.39
N CYS A 485 27.70 -32.97 3.17
CA CYS A 485 26.84 -33.62 2.19
C CYS A 485 26.21 -34.89 2.78
N ALA A 486 24.90 -35.08 2.57
CA ALA A 486 24.14 -36.24 3.02
C ALA A 486 23.75 -37.17 1.86
#